data_AF-A0A7Y0SFT8-F1
#
_entry.id   AF-A0A7Y0SFT8-F1
#
_cell.length_a   1.000
_cell.length_b   1.000
_cell.length_c   1.000
_cell.angle_alpha   90.00
_cell.angle_beta   90.00
_cell.angle_gamma   90.00
#
_symmetry.space_group_name_H-M   'P 1'
#
loop_
_entity.id
_entity.type
_entity.pdbx_description
1 polymer ?
#
loop_
_entity_poly.entity_id
_entity_poly.type
_entity_poly.pdbx_seq_one_letter_code
_entity_poly.pdbx_strand_id
1 'polypeptide(L)' 'MLITFRCRSHSNVTMFGDIALEMIKMMGHSGTVPGSISAQDVPDALAKLTSALSAKNAAEENLPTDVDVDE' A
#
# COMPACT_ATOMS: atom_id res chain seq x y z
N MET A 1 2.60 2.31 15.74
CA MET A 1 1.16 2.59 16.00
C MET A 1 0.31 1.58 15.26
N LEU A 2 -0.92 1.28 15.68
CA LEU A 2 -1.86 0.44 14.90
C LEU A 2 -2.87 1.30 14.16
N ILE A 3 -3.20 0.91 12.93
CA ILE A 3 -4.24 1.54 12.11
C ILE A 3 -5.32 0.51 11.81
N THR A 4 -6.58 0.89 12.00
CA THR A 4 -7.74 0.04 11.70
C THR A 4 -8.57 0.65 10.57
N PHE A 5 -8.63 -0.03 9.44
CA PHE A 5 -9.50 0.28 8.32
C PHE A 5 -10.90 -0.23 8.62
N ARG A 6 -11.91 0.64 8.47
CA ARG A 6 -13.32 0.32 8.72
C ARG A 6 -14.13 0.56 7.47
N CYS A 7 -15.04 -0.36 7.15
CA CYS A 7 -15.98 -0.25 6.05
C CYS A 7 -17.36 -0.70 6.53
N ARG A 8 -18.44 -0.08 6.01
CA ARG A 8 -19.82 -0.46 6.36
C ARG A 8 -20.16 -1.88 5.88
N SER A 9 -19.62 -2.29 4.74
CA SER A 9 -19.99 -3.52 4.04
C SER A 9 -19.02 -4.69 4.30
N HIS A 10 -17.90 -4.46 5.00
CA HIS A 10 -16.83 -5.45 5.20
C HIS A 10 -16.27 -5.37 6.61
N SER A 11 -15.61 -6.44 7.05
CA SER A 11 -14.94 -6.51 8.35
C SER A 11 -13.79 -5.49 8.47
N ASN A 12 -13.51 -5.10 9.71
CA ASN A 12 -12.38 -4.23 10.00
C ASN A 12 -11.06 -4.98 9.75
N VAL A 13 -10.08 -4.27 9.20
CA VAL A 13 -8.72 -4.78 9.00
C VAL A 13 -7.77 -3.92 9.82
N THR A 14 -6.89 -4.55 10.61
CA THR A 14 -5.88 -3.83 11.41
C THR A 14 -4.49 -4.14 10.90
N MET A 15 -3.68 -3.11 10.74
CA MET A 15 -2.32 -3.20 10.22
C MET A 15 -1.35 -2.41 11.11
N PHE A 16 -0.06 -2.75 11.02
CA PHE A 16 1.00 -1.90 11.57
C PHE A 16 1.01 -0.56 10.85
N GLY A 17 1.14 0.51 11.63
CA GLY A 17 0.94 1.88 11.16
C GLY A 17 1.90 2.26 10.05
N ASP A 18 3.15 1.79 10.11
CA ASP A 18 4.16 2.14 9.11
C ASP A 18 3.80 1.56 7.74
N ILE A 19 3.39 0.29 7.71
CA ILE A 19 2.92 -0.42 6.51
C ILE A 19 1.63 0.21 5.99
N ALA A 20 0.69 0.49 6.89
CA ALA A 20 -0.58 1.13 6.52
C ALA A 20 -0.38 2.54 5.94
N LEU A 21 0.55 3.33 6.48
CA LEU A 21 0.88 4.66 5.94
C LEU A 21 1.53 4.57 4.56
N GLU A 22 2.42 3.60 4.33
CA GLU A 22 2.99 3.36 2.99
C GLU A 22 1.88 3.02 1.99
N MET A 23 0.99 2.10 2.35
CA MET A 23 -0.17 1.71 1.53
C MET A 23 -1.08 2.91 1.23
N ILE A 24 -1.41 3.75 2.21
CA ILE A 24 -2.25 4.94 2.03
C ILE A 24 -1.58 5.96 1.09
N LYS A 25 -0.25 6.12 1.16
CA LYS A 25 0.50 6.98 0.24
C LYS A 25 0.50 6.44 -1.19
N MET A 26 0.67 5.12 -1.36
CA MET A 26 0.60 4.47 -2.68
C MET A 26 -0.78 4.58 -3.33
N MET A 27 -1.86 4.63 -2.53
CA MET A 27 -3.21 4.97 -3.01
C MET A 27 -3.35 6.42 -3.49
N GLY A 28 -2.33 7.26 -3.33
CA GLY A 28 -2.36 8.68 -3.69
C GLY A 28 -3.05 9.57 -2.64
N HIS A 29 -3.15 9.11 -1.39
CA HIS A 29 -3.74 9.88 -0.29
C HIS A 29 -2.66 10.49 0.61
N SER A 30 -2.99 11.55 1.35
CA SER A 30 -2.02 12.32 2.14
C SER A 30 -1.31 11.56 3.29
N GLY A 31 -1.75 10.34 3.62
CA GLY A 31 -1.24 9.61 4.79
C GLY A 31 -1.72 10.17 6.14
N THR A 32 -2.68 11.10 6.15
CA THR A 32 -3.24 11.64 7.39
C THR A 32 -4.13 10.60 8.08
N VAL A 33 -3.85 10.33 9.36
CA VAL A 33 -4.60 9.38 10.18
C VAL A 33 -4.97 10.05 11.50
N PRO A 34 -6.28 10.09 11.88
CA PRO A 34 -7.42 9.48 11.19
C PRO A 34 -7.82 10.22 9.90
N GLY A 35 -8.39 9.48 8.95
CA GLY A 35 -8.86 9.99 7.66
C GLY A 35 -9.91 9.07 7.04
N SER A 36 -10.49 9.48 5.91
CA SER A 36 -11.51 8.72 5.18
C SER A 36 -11.38 8.91 3.67
N ILE A 37 -11.70 7.86 2.91
CA ILE A 37 -11.81 7.90 1.45
C ILE A 37 -13.29 7.81 1.09
N SER A 38 -13.78 8.68 0.21
CA SER A 38 -15.17 8.64 -0.25
C SER A 38 -15.40 7.39 -1.11
N ALA A 39 -16.60 6.79 -1.05
CA ALA A 39 -16.91 5.58 -1.82
C ALA A 39 -16.64 5.73 -3.33
N GLN A 40 -16.86 6.93 -3.89
CA GLN A 40 -16.59 7.27 -5.29
C GLN A 40 -15.09 7.25 -5.65
N ASP A 41 -14.21 7.52 -4.68
CA ASP A 41 -12.77 7.62 -4.88
C ASP A 41 -12.04 6.30 -4.59
N VAL A 42 -12.75 5.31 -4.00
CA VAL A 42 -12.21 3.97 -3.71
C VAL A 42 -11.69 3.25 -4.96
N PRO A 43 -12.39 3.24 -6.12
CA PRO A 43 -11.89 2.57 -7.32
C PRO A 43 -10.58 3.20 -7.84
N ASP A 44 -10.47 4.52 -7.78
CA ASP A 44 -9.27 5.25 -8.22
C ASP A 44 -8.08 4.99 -7.28
N ALA A 45 -8.32 5.01 -5.96
CA ALA A 45 -7.32 4.65 -4.95
C ALA A 45 -6.81 3.21 -5.13
N LEU A 46 -7.69 2.26 -5.47
CA LEU A 46 -7.32 0.88 -5.77
C LEU A 46 -6.45 0.80 -7.03
N ALA A 47 -6.86 1.46 -8.12
CA ALA A 47 -6.10 1.48 -9.36
C ALA A 47 -4.68 2.02 -9.17
N LYS A 48 -4.54 3.12 -8.40
CA LYS A 48 -3.24 3.71 -8.02
C LYS A 48 -2.39 2.74 -7.21
N LEU A 49 -2.98 2.10 -6.19
CA LEU A 49 -2.26 1.12 -5.39
C LEU A 49 -1.77 -0.06 -6.24
N THR A 50 -2.62 -0.63 -7.09
CA THR A 50 -2.23 -1.75 -7.96
C THR A 50 -1.11 -1.35 -8.91
N SER A 51 -1.20 -0.17 -9.53
CA SER A 51 -0.15 0.35 -10.41
C SER A 51 1.17 0.58 -9.66
N ALA A 52 1.13 1.16 -8.46
CA ALA A 52 2.30 1.38 -7.62
C ALA A 52 2.97 0.05 -7.22
N LEU A 53 2.17 -0.97 -6.86
CA LEU A 53 2.68 -2.30 -6.53
C LEU A 53 3.31 -3.00 -7.74
N SER A 54 2.68 -2.93 -8.92
CA SER A 54 3.27 -3.47 -10.15
C SER A 54 4.60 -2.80 -10.49
N ALA A 55 4.70 -1.48 -10.35
CA ALA A 55 5.94 -0.75 -10.58
C ALA A 55 7.03 -1.11 -9.55
N LYS A 56 6.65 -1.29 -8.27
CA LYS A 56 7.57 -1.70 -7.20
C LYS A 56 8.11 -3.11 -7.46
N ASN A 57 7.25 -4.06 -7.78
CA ASN A 57 7.66 -5.42 -8.12
C ASN A 57 8.60 -5.45 -9.34
N ALA A 58 8.29 -4.70 -10.40
CA ALA A 58 9.14 -4.62 -11.59
C ALA A 58 10.49 -3.93 -11.33
N ALA A 59 10.57 -3.04 -10.35
CA ALA A 59 11.82 -2.43 -9.89
C ALA A 59 12.65 -3.40 -9.03
N GLU A 60 12.00 -4.20 -8.20
CA GLU A 60 12.65 -5.24 -7.38
C GLU A 60 13.18 -6.40 -8.24
N GLU A 61 12.51 -6.73 -9.35
CA GLU A 61 12.96 -7.75 -10.32
C GLU A 61 14.18 -7.31 -11.17
N ASN A 62 14.49 -6.01 -11.19
CA ASN A 62 15.67 -5.44 -11.87
C ASN A 62 16.86 -5.17 -10.94
N LEU A 63 16.81 -5.59 -9.67
CA LEU A 63 18.04 -5.69 -8.90
C LEU A 63 18.89 -6.79 -9.55
N PRO A 64 20.18 -6.55 -9.85
CA PRO A 64 21.09 -7.66 -10.09
C PRO A 64 21.02 -8.52 -8.83
N THR A 65 20.43 -9.70 -8.92
CA THR A 65 20.80 -10.78 -8.03
C THR A 65 22.30 -10.92 -8.23
N ASP A 66 23.06 -10.48 -7.24
CA ASP A 66 24.47 -10.80 -7.10
C ASP A 66 24.54 -12.33 -7.03
N VAL A 67 24.65 -12.92 -8.22
CA VAL A 67 25.11 -14.28 -8.43
C VAL A 67 26.60 -14.27 -8.09
N ASP A 68 26.93 -15.09 -7.09
CA ASP A 68 28.25 -15.55 -6.66
C ASP A 68 29.14 -14.62 -5.82
N VAL A 69 29.24 -14.96 -4.52
CA VAL A 69 30.55 -15.04 -3.86
C VAL A 69 30.61 -16.37 -3.08
N ASP A 70 31.37 -17.31 -3.63
CA ASP A 70 31.98 -18.47 -2.97
C ASP A 70 32.38 -18.18 -1.50
N GLU A 71 31.95 -19.03 -0.56
CA GLU A 71 32.84 -19.81 0.33
C GLU A 71 32.12 -21.03 0.93
#